data_AF-A0A537C8V8-F1
#
_entry.id   AF-A0A537C8V8-F1
#
_cell.length_a   1.000
_cell.length_b   1.000
_cell.length_c   1.000
_cell.angle_alpha   90.00
_cell.angle_beta   90.00
_cell.angle_gamma   90.00
#
_symmetry.space_group_name_H-M   'P 1'
#
loop_
_entity.id
_entity.type
_entity.pdbx_description
1 polymer ?
#
loop_
_entity_poly.entity_id
_entity_poly.type
_entity_poly.pdbx_seq_one_letter_code
_entity_poly.pdbx_strand_id
1 'polypeptide(L)'
;MYTDPTRLRATDPGHVEGNPVFLYHEAFNLNREEVADLKGRYRRGAVGDVEVKQKLATALNTFLEPIRERRAHFAAKMGLVRDALAHGTDRARKAAQTTMALVHEALELGYLERFRGQ
;
A
#
# COMPACT_ATOMS: atom_id res chain seq x y z
N MET A 1 -12.00 0.20 15.49
CA MET A 1 -11.40 -1.01 14.91
C MET A 1 -11.73 -2.21 15.79
N TYR A 2 -12.13 -3.32 15.18
CA TYR A 2 -12.33 -4.61 15.84
C TYR A 2 -11.04 -5.07 16.53
N THR A 3 -11.15 -5.76 17.66
CA THR A 3 -10.02 -6.26 18.46
C THR A 3 -10.18 -7.75 18.78
N ASP A 4 -10.69 -8.08 19.97
CA ASP A 4 -10.87 -9.44 20.45
C ASP A 4 -12.27 -9.56 21.09
N PRO A 5 -13.17 -10.42 20.56
CA PRO A 5 -14.54 -10.52 21.04
C PRO A 5 -14.64 -11.23 22.39
N THR A 6 -13.60 -11.99 22.78
CA THR A 6 -13.51 -12.66 24.09
C THR A 6 -13.03 -11.71 25.19
N ARG A 7 -12.55 -10.51 24.82
CA ARG A 7 -12.06 -9.49 25.73
C ARG A 7 -13.13 -8.43 26.01
N LEU A 8 -13.79 -8.54 27.16
CA LEU A 8 -14.93 -7.67 27.50
C LEU A 8 -14.49 -6.42 28.28
N ARG A 9 -13.45 -6.52 29.10
CA ARG A 9 -12.93 -5.43 29.93
C ARG A 9 -11.44 -5.21 29.70
N ALA A 10 -10.96 -4.02 30.04
CA ALA A 10 -9.54 -3.68 29.92
C ALA A 10 -8.62 -4.56 30.79
N THR A 11 -9.15 -5.07 31.91
CA THR A 11 -8.45 -5.97 32.83
C THR A 11 -8.44 -7.42 32.36
N ASP A 12 -9.22 -7.76 31.33
CA ASP A 12 -9.30 -9.14 30.83
C ASP A 12 -8.09 -9.41 29.93
N PRO A 13 -7.41 -10.57 30.10
CA PRO A 13 -6.44 -11.08 29.14
C PRO A 13 -7.04 -11.11 27.74
N GLY A 14 -6.27 -10.69 26.74
CA GLY A 14 -6.70 -10.71 25.34
C GLY A 14 -5.72 -11.44 24.43
N HIS A 15 -6.22 -11.87 23.28
CA HIS A 15 -5.46 -12.54 22.23
C HIS A 15 -4.88 -11.52 21.26
N VAL A 16 -3.60 -11.69 20.94
CA VAL A 16 -2.89 -10.86 19.95
C VAL A 16 -3.06 -11.44 18.56
N GLU A 17 -3.11 -12.76 18.49
CA GLU A 17 -3.24 -13.56 17.27
C GLU A 17 -4.64 -13.32 16.67
N GLY A 18 -4.69 -12.93 15.39
CA GLY A 18 -5.94 -12.60 14.70
C GLY A 18 -6.53 -11.23 15.06
N ASN A 19 -5.91 -10.46 15.95
CA ASN A 19 -6.37 -9.12 16.33
C ASN A 19 -5.84 -8.06 15.33
N PRO A 20 -6.72 -7.41 14.54
CA PRO A 20 -6.30 -6.46 13.51
C PRO A 20 -5.51 -5.27 14.05
N VAL A 21 -5.76 -4.83 15.29
CA VAL A 21 -5.03 -3.71 15.90
C VAL A 21 -3.54 -4.05 16.04
N PHE A 22 -3.20 -5.27 16.45
CA PHE A 22 -1.80 -5.70 16.57
C PHE A 22 -1.15 -6.00 15.23
N LEU A 23 -1.89 -6.55 14.26
CA LEU A 23 -1.41 -6.67 12.88
C LEU A 23 -1.04 -5.31 12.30
N TYR A 24 -1.85 -4.28 12.56
CA TYR A 24 -1.56 -2.92 12.09
C TYR A 24 -0.38 -2.30 12.84
N HIS A 25 -0.24 -2.55 14.14
CA HIS A 25 0.96 -2.13 14.87
C HIS A 25 2.24 -2.76 14.29
N GLU A 26 2.22 -4.04 13.97
CA GLU A 26 3.35 -4.71 13.32
C GLU A 26 3.67 -4.16 11.93
N ALA A 27 2.66 -3.77 11.17
CA ALA A 27 2.86 -3.18 9.85
C ALA A 27 3.36 -1.73 9.90
N PHE A 28 2.79 -0.89 10.77
CA PHE A 28 2.90 0.57 10.67
C PHE A 28 3.60 1.24 11.86
N ASN A 29 3.69 0.60 13.02
CA ASN A 29 4.42 1.17 14.16
C ASN A 29 5.91 0.83 14.08
N LEU A 30 6.74 1.84 13.85
CA LEU A 30 8.20 1.70 13.77
C LEU A 30 8.84 1.38 15.13
N ASN A 31 8.20 1.74 16.25
CA ASN A 31 8.70 1.41 17.58
C ASN A 31 8.36 -0.04 17.94
N ARG A 32 9.27 -0.97 17.59
CA ARG A 32 9.09 -2.41 17.82
C ARG A 32 9.05 -2.79 19.29
N GLU A 33 9.76 -2.07 20.15
CA GLU A 33 9.75 -2.28 21.59
C GLU A 33 8.40 -1.94 22.20
N GLU A 34 7.81 -0.80 21.79
CA GLU A 34 6.46 -0.42 22.22
C GLU A 34 5.41 -1.46 21.78
N VAL A 35 5.53 -1.99 20.55
CA VAL A 35 4.62 -3.04 20.08
C VAL A 35 4.78 -4.32 20.91
N ALA A 36 6.00 -4.71 21.25
CA ALA A 36 6.27 -5.87 22.10
C ALA A 36 5.71 -5.68 23.53
N ASP A 37 5.89 -4.50 24.13
CA ASP A 37 5.31 -4.15 25.43
C ASP A 37 3.78 -4.22 25.39
N LEU A 38 3.15 -3.57 24.41
CA LEU A 38 1.69 -3.55 24.27
C LEU A 38 1.14 -4.96 24.14
N LYS A 39 1.76 -5.83 23.34
CA LYS A 39 1.36 -7.24 23.23
C LYS A 39 1.48 -7.96 24.58
N GLY A 40 2.59 -7.75 25.28
CA GLY A 40 2.83 -8.32 26.60
C GLY A 40 1.77 -7.90 27.61
N ARG A 41 1.49 -6.60 27.72
CA ARG A 41 0.44 -6.06 28.60
C ARG A 41 -0.95 -6.52 28.18
N TYR A 42 -1.24 -6.62 26.89
CA TYR A 42 -2.55 -7.03 26.37
C TYR A 42 -2.88 -8.48 26.73
N ARG A 43 -1.89 -9.38 26.57
CA ARG A 43 -2.02 -10.79 27.00
C ARG A 43 -2.22 -10.95 28.50
N ARG A 44 -1.75 -9.98 29.31
CA ARG A 44 -1.93 -9.98 30.78
C ARG A 44 -3.18 -9.23 31.25
N GLY A 45 -3.93 -8.59 30.36
CA GLY A 45 -5.04 -7.70 30.78
C GLY A 45 -4.56 -6.43 31.49
N ALA A 46 -3.35 -5.95 31.18
CA ALA A 46 -2.71 -4.79 31.83
C ALA A 46 -2.71 -3.51 30.97
N VAL A 47 -3.44 -3.50 29.85
CA VAL A 47 -3.57 -2.34 28.95
C VAL A 47 -4.94 -2.30 28.27
N GLY A 48 -5.65 -1.18 28.32
CA GLY A 48 -6.96 -1.06 27.67
C GLY A 48 -6.88 -0.87 26.16
N ASP A 49 -7.93 -1.28 25.44
CA ASP A 49 -8.07 -1.09 23.99
C ASP A 49 -7.89 0.36 23.53
N VAL A 50 -8.31 1.33 24.35
CA VAL A 50 -8.19 2.76 24.07
C VAL A 50 -6.73 3.18 23.94
N GLU A 51 -5.88 2.75 24.87
CA GLU A 51 -4.44 3.08 24.85
C GLU A 51 -3.76 2.47 23.63
N VAL A 52 -4.02 1.19 23.36
CA VAL A 52 -3.46 0.48 22.19
C VAL A 52 -3.86 1.21 20.91
N LYS A 53 -5.16 1.53 20.75
CA LYS A 53 -5.67 2.22 19.55
C LYS A 53 -5.14 3.65 19.42
N GLN A 54 -4.93 4.36 20.53
CA GLN A 54 -4.34 5.71 20.48
C GLN A 54 -2.89 5.67 19.99
N LYS A 55 -2.09 4.73 20.51
CA LYS A 55 -0.71 4.52 20.03
C LYS A 55 -0.68 4.10 18.56
N LEU A 56 -1.62 3.24 18.13
CA LEU A 56 -1.76 2.89 16.72
C LEU A 56 -2.10 4.11 15.87
N ALA A 57 -3.04 4.95 16.31
CA ALA A 57 -3.44 6.15 15.58
C ALA A 57 -2.27 7.11 15.39
N THR A 58 -1.42 7.28 16.39
CA THR A 58 -0.18 8.05 16.27
C THR A 58 0.73 7.46 15.19
N ALA A 59 1.02 6.16 15.26
CA ALA A 59 1.87 5.49 14.27
C ALA A 59 1.34 5.63 12.83
N LEU A 60 0.03 5.41 12.65
CA LEU A 60 -0.63 5.54 11.34
C LEU A 60 -0.59 6.97 10.82
N ASN A 61 -0.84 7.97 11.66
CA ASN A 61 -0.79 9.36 11.23
C ASN A 61 0.63 9.80 10.87
N THR A 62 1.64 9.41 11.65
CA THR A 62 3.04 9.64 11.30
C THR A 62 3.40 9.00 9.96
N PHE A 63 2.95 7.77 9.70
CA PHE A 63 3.17 7.10 8.42
C PHE A 63 2.45 7.80 7.24
N LEU A 64 1.21 8.24 7.45
CA LEU A 64 0.37 8.85 6.42
C LEU A 64 0.72 10.31 6.13
N GLU A 65 1.35 11.03 7.07
CA GLU A 65 1.64 12.45 6.93
C GLU A 65 2.39 12.80 5.63
N PRO A 66 3.57 12.21 5.32
CA PRO A 66 4.26 12.53 4.08
C PRO A 66 3.48 12.12 2.82
N ILE A 67 2.58 11.14 2.91
CA ILE A 67 1.70 10.74 1.81
C ILE A 67 0.62 11.82 1.58
N ARG A 68 0.02 12.33 2.66
CA ARG A 68 -1.01 13.38 2.62
C ARG A 68 -0.43 14.69 2.09
N GLU A 69 0.76 15.07 2.52
CA GLU A 69 1.48 16.24 2.01
C GLU A 69 1.74 16.15 0.50
N ARG A 70 2.33 15.03 0.04
CA ARG A 70 2.55 14.80 -1.40
C ARG A 70 1.25 14.80 -2.19
N ARG A 71 0.20 14.15 -1.67
CA ARG A 71 -1.13 14.15 -2.31
C ARG A 71 -1.68 15.57 -2.43
N ALA A 72 -1.59 16.38 -1.38
CA ALA A 72 -2.07 17.77 -1.39
C ALA A 72 -1.29 18.61 -2.43
N HIS A 73 0.03 18.44 -2.52
CA HIS A 73 0.86 19.09 -3.54
C HIS A 73 0.38 18.79 -4.97
N PHE A 74 0.14 17.51 -5.29
CA PHE A 74 -0.31 17.11 -6.62
C PHE A 74 -1.76 17.49 -6.90
N ALA A 75 -2.63 17.44 -5.89
CA ALA A 75 -4.03 17.87 -6.00
C ALA A 75 -4.13 19.37 -6.35
N ALA A 76 -3.26 20.20 -5.79
CA ALA A 76 -3.18 21.62 -6.13
C ALA A 76 -2.60 21.88 -7.53
N LYS A 77 -1.92 20.90 -8.14
CA LYS A 77 -1.20 21.01 -9.42
C LYS A 77 -1.52 19.83 -10.33
N MET A 78 -2.80 19.64 -10.64
CA MET A 78 -3.28 18.51 -11.44
C MET A 78 -2.62 18.40 -12.84
N GLY A 79 -2.05 19.48 -13.37
CA GLY A 79 -1.21 19.43 -14.58
C GLY A 79 -0.05 18.44 -14.46
N LEU A 80 0.68 18.46 -13.33
CA LEU A 80 1.80 17.54 -13.08
C LEU A 80 1.37 16.07 -13.12
N VAL A 81 0.16 15.77 -12.63
CA VAL A 81 -0.40 14.41 -12.65
C VAL A 81 -0.71 13.99 -14.09
N ARG A 82 -1.31 14.87 -14.89
CA ARG A 82 -1.62 14.60 -16.30
C ARG A 82 -0.34 14.41 -17.12
N ASP A 83 0.66 15.24 -16.89
CA ASP A 83 1.95 15.15 -17.58
C ASP A 83 2.67 13.84 -17.25
N ALA A 84 2.67 13.43 -15.97
CA ALA A 84 3.24 12.16 -15.55
C ALA A 84 2.54 10.96 -16.22
N LEU A 85 1.20 10.99 -16.33
CA LEU A 85 0.44 9.96 -17.04
C LEU A 85 0.75 9.97 -18.54
N ALA A 86 0.73 11.15 -19.19
CA ALA A 86 1.02 11.28 -20.61
C ALA A 86 2.42 10.75 -20.96
N HIS A 87 3.42 11.09 -20.16
CA HIS A 87 4.79 10.59 -20.33
C HIS A 87 4.89 9.07 -20.11
N GLY A 88 4.18 8.54 -19.11
CA GLY A 88 4.09 7.09 -18.89
C GLY A 88 3.46 6.36 -20.06
N THR A 89 2.36 6.90 -20.61
CA THR A 89 1.67 6.36 -21.78
C THR A 89 2.55 6.39 -23.02
N ASP A 90 3.27 7.48 -23.28
CA ASP A 90 4.16 7.57 -24.44
C ASP A 90 5.27 6.51 -24.40
N ARG A 91 5.92 6.36 -23.24
CA ARG A 91 6.92 5.31 -23.02
C ARG A 91 6.36 3.91 -23.25
N ALA A 92 5.19 3.62 -22.66
CA ALA A 92 4.55 2.32 -22.82
C ALA A 92 4.14 2.06 -24.27
N ARG A 93 3.64 3.08 -24.98
CA ARG A 93 3.26 2.98 -26.39
C ARG A 93 4.45 2.63 -27.28
N LYS A 94 5.61 3.27 -27.08
CA LYS A 94 6.85 2.96 -27.81
C LYS A 94 7.27 1.50 -27.59
N ALA A 95 7.28 1.05 -26.35
CA ALA A 95 7.58 -0.35 -26.03
C ALA A 95 6.59 -1.32 -26.68
N ALA A 96 5.29 -1.03 -26.61
CA ALA A 96 4.25 -1.84 -27.23
C ALA A 96 4.38 -1.89 -28.76
N GLN A 97 4.71 -0.77 -29.41
CA GLN A 97 4.96 -0.73 -30.86
C GLN A 97 6.14 -1.64 -31.25
N THR A 98 7.24 -1.59 -30.50
CA THR A 98 8.37 -2.51 -30.71
C THR A 98 7.95 -3.97 -30.55
N THR A 99 7.21 -4.30 -29.50
CA THR A 99 6.69 -5.66 -29.30
C THR A 99 5.78 -6.11 -30.43
N MET A 100 4.86 -5.24 -30.88
CA MET A 100 3.94 -5.58 -31.96
C MET A 100 4.66 -5.77 -33.31
N ALA A 101 5.74 -5.03 -33.56
CA ALA A 101 6.58 -5.27 -34.74
C ALA A 101 7.17 -6.69 -34.72
N LEU A 102 7.72 -7.13 -33.59
CA LEU A 102 8.25 -8.49 -33.42
C LEU A 102 7.15 -9.55 -33.57
N VAL A 103 5.97 -9.30 -33.01
CA VAL A 103 4.81 -10.21 -33.16
C VAL A 103 4.41 -10.32 -34.63
N HIS A 104 4.32 -9.20 -35.34
CA HIS A 104 3.96 -9.20 -36.76
C HIS A 104 5.01 -9.91 -37.62
N GLU A 105 6.30 -9.76 -37.29
CA GLU A 105 7.39 -10.48 -37.96
C GLU A 105 7.28 -11.99 -37.71
N ALA A 106 7.15 -12.41 -36.45
CA ALA A 106 7.08 -13.82 -36.06
C ALA A 106 5.84 -14.55 -36.60
N LEU A 107 4.73 -13.83 -36.75
CA LEU A 107 3.49 -14.35 -37.32
C LEU A 107 3.38 -14.11 -38.84
N GLU A 108 4.43 -13.59 -39.46
CA GLU A 108 4.50 -13.28 -40.88
C GLU A 108 3.41 -12.34 -41.43
N LEU A 109 2.80 -11.50 -40.59
CA LEU A 109 1.66 -10.66 -40.95
C LEU A 109 2.01 -9.54 -41.96
N GLY A 110 3.30 -9.28 -42.18
CA GLY A 110 3.81 -8.35 -43.20
C GLY A 110 3.97 -8.95 -44.61
N TYR A 111 3.43 -10.14 -44.88
CA TYR A 111 3.65 -10.88 -46.13
C TYR A 111 3.34 -10.10 -47.41
N LEU A 112 2.35 -9.19 -47.40
CA LEU A 112 2.00 -8.37 -48.57
C LEU A 112 3.11 -7.39 -48.99
N GLU A 113 3.93 -6.90 -48.08
CA GLU A 113 5.05 -6.02 -48.43
C GLU A 113 6.16 -6.79 -49.16
N ARG A 114 6.32 -8.08 -48.84
CA ARG A 114 7.27 -8.97 -49.54
C ARG A 114 6.89 -9.21 -51.00
N PHE A 115 5.59 -9.19 -51.32
CA PHE A 115 5.08 -9.36 -52.69
C PHE A 115 5.05 -8.07 -53.52
N ARG A 116 5.18 -6.88 -52.90
CA ARG A 116 5.21 -5.60 -53.62
C ARG A 116 6.60 -5.15 -54.04
N GLY A 117 7.66 -5.81 -53.55
CA GLY A 117 9.06 -5.51 -53.88
C GLY A 117 9.71 -6.44 -54.91
N GLN A 118 8.95 -7.38 -55.48
CA GLN A 118 9.33 -8.21 -56.64
C GLN A 118 8.57 -7.72 -57.87
#